data_AF-A0A812A5F2-F1
#
_entry.id   AF-A0A812A5F2-F1
#
_cell.length_a   1.000
_cell.length_b   1.000
_cell.length_c   1.000
_cell.angle_alpha   90.00
_cell.angle_beta   90.00
_cell.angle_gamma   90.00
#
_symmetry.space_group_name_H-M   'P 1'
#
loop_
_entity.id
_entity.type
_entity.pdbx_description
1 polymer ?
#
loop_
_entity_poly.entity_id
_entity_poly.type
_entity_poly.pdbx_seq_one_letter_code
_entity_poly.pdbx_strand_id
1 'polypeptide(L)'
;MTRFAREWTQGFPLTREAHKLLVNHIEEEGADINEAIVQTYLEILKMEPDTFIQTKHNRRTAIETSQQAAEIIDQIEREGYRSTLPEIKRFDDQLLSKRINPGSTADIIIAGIFLLLLGGYRY
;
A
#
# COMPACT_ATOMS: atom_id res chain seq x y z
N MET A 1 -16.17 11.16 8.29
CA MET A 1 -14.84 11.79 8.37
C MET A 1 -14.00 11.28 7.21
N THR A 2 -13.32 12.12 6.45
CA THR A 2 -12.43 11.68 5.35
C THR A 2 -11.17 11.03 5.91
N ARG A 3 -10.48 10.18 5.13
CA ARG A 3 -9.22 9.52 5.54
C ARG A 3 -8.19 10.52 6.08
N PHE A 4 -7.96 11.63 5.38
CA PHE A 4 -7.03 12.67 5.85
C PHE A 4 -7.47 13.34 7.15
N ALA A 5 -8.76 13.69 7.30
CA ALA A 5 -9.24 14.25 8.55
C ALA A 5 -9.05 13.25 9.73
N ARG A 6 -9.18 11.94 9.47
CA ARG A 6 -8.87 10.90 10.46
C ARG A 6 -7.39 10.89 10.82
N GLU A 7 -6.50 10.95 9.85
CA GLU A 7 -5.05 11.02 10.09
C GLU A 7 -4.70 12.20 11.00
N TRP A 8 -5.19 13.40 10.70
CA TRP A 8 -4.87 14.60 11.48
C TRP A 8 -5.50 14.62 12.88
N THR A 9 -6.73 14.13 13.02
CA THR A 9 -7.47 14.21 14.31
C THR A 9 -7.18 13.04 15.26
N GLN A 10 -6.61 11.94 14.76
CA GLN A 10 -6.36 10.72 15.53
C GLN A 10 -4.88 10.33 15.62
N GLY A 11 -3.96 11.21 15.22
CA GLY A 11 -2.52 10.95 15.36
C GLY A 11 -1.97 9.97 14.33
N PHE A 12 -2.41 10.10 13.08
CA PHE A 12 -1.92 9.42 11.89
C PHE A 12 -1.94 7.88 11.95
N PRO A 13 -3.07 7.23 12.28
CA PRO A 13 -3.13 5.79 12.47
C PRO A 13 -2.67 4.97 11.26
N LEU A 14 -3.06 5.32 10.02
CA LEU A 14 -2.61 4.57 8.85
C LEU A 14 -1.16 4.86 8.48
N THR A 15 -0.70 6.10 8.66
CA THR A 15 0.72 6.43 8.47
C THR A 15 1.61 5.65 9.45
N ARG A 16 1.17 5.51 10.71
CA ARG A 16 1.89 4.73 11.73
C ARG A 16 1.89 3.24 11.40
N GLU A 17 0.78 2.70 10.88
CA GLU A 17 0.73 1.31 10.42
C GLU A 17 1.64 1.11 9.21
N ALA A 18 1.60 2.01 8.21
CA ALA A 18 2.48 1.94 7.05
C ALA A 18 3.97 1.99 7.46
N HIS A 19 4.34 2.87 8.39
CA HIS A 19 5.70 2.91 8.93
C HIS A 19 6.09 1.58 9.60
N LYS A 20 5.20 1.01 10.42
CA LYS A 20 5.44 -0.27 11.11
C LYS A 20 5.63 -1.42 10.11
N LEU A 21 4.78 -1.50 9.08
CA LEU A 21 4.88 -2.52 8.03
C LEU A 21 6.17 -2.37 7.21
N LEU A 22 6.55 -1.13 6.87
CA LEU A 22 7.82 -0.85 6.20
C LEU A 22 9.02 -1.35 7.00
N VAL A 23 9.06 -1.05 8.31
CA VAL A 23 10.13 -1.54 9.19
C VAL A 23 10.16 -3.07 9.22
N ASN A 24 9.00 -3.71 9.38
CA ASN A 24 8.92 -5.17 9.43
C ASN A 24 9.48 -5.81 8.16
N HIS A 25 9.05 -5.36 6.98
CA HIS A 25 9.51 -5.93 5.71
C HIS A 25 10.99 -5.64 5.42
N ILE A 26 11.51 -4.49 5.86
CA ILE A 26 12.93 -4.15 5.69
C ILE A 26 13.82 -5.03 6.57
N GLU A 27 13.33 -5.46 7.74
CA GLU A 27 14.06 -6.34 8.65
C GLU A 27 14.06 -7.82 8.19
N GLU A 28 13.27 -8.17 7.17
CA GLU A 28 13.30 -9.51 6.57
C GLU A 28 14.65 -9.79 5.88
N GLU A 29 15.18 -11.00 6.08
CA GLU A 29 16.50 -11.37 5.57
C GLU A 29 16.54 -11.33 4.03
N GLY A 30 17.40 -10.45 3.48
CA GLY A 30 17.56 -10.29 2.04
C GLY A 30 16.48 -9.47 1.35
N ALA A 31 15.67 -8.72 2.11
CA ALA A 31 14.65 -7.83 1.57
C ALA A 31 15.23 -6.64 0.80
N ASP A 32 14.63 -6.35 -0.36
CA ASP A 32 14.86 -5.11 -1.10
C ASP A 32 13.92 -4.00 -0.60
N ILE A 33 14.39 -2.76 -0.53
CA ILE A 33 13.56 -1.63 -0.08
C ILE A 33 12.33 -1.44 -0.96
N ASN A 34 12.44 -1.68 -2.28
CA ASN A 34 11.29 -1.57 -3.17
C ASN A 34 10.26 -2.67 -2.90
N GLU A 35 10.73 -3.89 -2.59
CA GLU A 35 9.87 -4.99 -2.19
C GLU A 35 9.10 -4.63 -0.92
N ALA A 36 9.77 -4.11 0.11
CA ALA A 36 9.12 -3.63 1.33
C ALA A 36 8.07 -2.55 1.06
N ILE A 37 8.39 -1.56 0.22
CA ILE A 37 7.46 -0.48 -0.14
C ILE A 37 6.23 -1.03 -0.88
N VAL A 38 6.43 -1.95 -1.84
CA VAL A 38 5.33 -2.53 -2.62
C VAL A 38 4.43 -3.39 -1.75
N GLN A 39 5.00 -4.23 -0.88
CA GLN A 39 4.23 -5.04 0.06
C GLN A 39 3.40 -4.16 0.99
N THR A 40 4.01 -3.15 1.64
CA THR A 40 3.28 -2.21 2.50
C THR A 40 2.19 -1.45 1.73
N TYR A 41 2.46 -1.03 0.48
CA TYR A 41 1.46 -0.38 -0.36
C TYR A 41 0.22 -1.25 -0.56
N LEU A 42 0.42 -2.52 -0.91
CA LEU A 42 -0.66 -3.49 -1.13
C LEU A 42 -1.42 -3.81 0.17
N GLU A 43 -0.73 -3.96 1.30
CA GLU A 43 -1.36 -4.17 2.60
C GLU A 43 -2.22 -2.99 3.03
N ILE A 44 -1.72 -1.76 2.90
CA ILE A 44 -2.51 -0.55 3.21
C ILE A 44 -3.71 -0.43 2.25
N LEU A 45 -3.54 -0.78 0.97
CA LEU A 45 -4.64 -0.78 -0.01
C LEU A 45 -5.69 -1.87 0.28
N LYS A 46 -5.28 -3.03 0.80
CA LYS A 46 -6.14 -4.12 1.28
C LYS A 46 -6.98 -3.69 2.50
N MET A 47 -6.40 -2.90 3.42
CA MET A 47 -7.08 -2.53 4.67
C MET A 47 -8.26 -1.57 4.49
N GLU A 48 -8.16 -0.58 3.59
CA GLU A 48 -9.22 0.40 3.38
C GLU A 48 -9.32 0.82 1.91
N PRO A 49 -10.53 0.82 1.30
CA PRO A 49 -10.73 1.29 -0.06
C PRO A 49 -10.23 2.72 -0.28
N ASP A 50 -9.48 2.92 -1.37
CA ASP A 50 -8.84 4.21 -1.65
C ASP A 50 -9.86 5.34 -1.94
N THR A 51 -9.75 6.42 -1.18
CA THR A 51 -10.67 7.57 -1.28
C THR A 51 -10.48 8.40 -2.55
N PHE A 52 -9.28 8.40 -3.15
CA PHE A 52 -9.02 9.08 -4.42
C PHE A 52 -9.67 8.30 -5.57
N ILE A 53 -9.57 6.96 -5.59
CA ILE A 53 -10.32 6.12 -6.52
C ILE A 53 -11.82 6.36 -6.36
N GLN A 54 -12.34 6.32 -5.13
CA GLN A 54 -13.77 6.52 -4.88
C GLN A 54 -14.27 7.86 -5.43
N THR A 55 -13.46 8.92 -5.31
CA THR A 55 -13.79 10.27 -5.75
C THR A 55 -13.70 10.42 -7.26
N LYS A 56 -12.70 9.81 -7.91
CA LYS A 56 -12.46 9.92 -9.37
C LYS A 56 -13.27 8.94 -10.21
N HIS A 57 -13.61 7.80 -9.63
CA HIS A 57 -14.33 6.71 -10.28
C HIS A 57 -15.65 6.46 -9.56
N ASN A 58 -15.66 5.56 -8.57
CA ASN A 58 -16.80 5.27 -7.69
C ASN A 58 -16.36 4.33 -6.55
N ARG A 59 -17.24 4.18 -5.54
CA ARG A 59 -16.98 3.32 -4.37
C ARG A 59 -16.77 1.85 -4.74
N ARG A 60 -17.51 1.31 -5.72
CA ARG A 60 -17.39 -0.09 -6.14
C ARG A 60 -15.99 -0.36 -6.69
N THR A 61 -15.48 0.50 -7.57
CA THR A 61 -14.13 0.39 -8.12
C THR A 61 -13.05 0.46 -7.04
N ALA A 62 -13.22 1.31 -6.02
CA ALA A 62 -12.30 1.37 -4.88
C ALA A 62 -12.28 0.06 -4.08
N ILE A 63 -13.45 -0.54 -3.83
CA ILE A 63 -13.58 -1.84 -3.14
C ILE A 63 -12.97 -2.96 -3.97
N GLU A 64 -13.28 -3.03 -5.27
CA GLU A 64 -12.72 -4.04 -6.18
C GLU A 64 -11.19 -3.97 -6.26
N THR A 65 -10.63 -2.74 -6.27
CA THR A 65 -9.18 -2.52 -6.26
C THR A 65 -8.55 -2.99 -4.94
N SER A 66 -9.20 -2.70 -3.82
CA SER A 66 -8.77 -3.16 -2.49
C SER A 66 -8.82 -4.68 -2.35
N GLN A 67 -9.87 -5.32 -2.89
CA GLN A 67 -10.00 -6.79 -2.93
C GLN A 67 -8.89 -7.45 -3.76
N GLN A 68 -8.54 -6.89 -4.92
CA GLN A 68 -7.43 -7.40 -5.74
C GLN A 68 -6.08 -7.27 -5.02
N ALA A 69 -5.85 -6.17 -4.31
CA ALA A 69 -4.68 -6.04 -3.46
C ALA A 69 -4.66 -7.11 -2.35
N ALA A 70 -5.83 -7.44 -1.78
CA ALA A 70 -5.96 -8.51 -0.80
C ALA A 70 -5.55 -9.89 -1.36
N GLU A 71 -6.04 -10.23 -2.55
CA GLU A 71 -5.72 -11.48 -3.25
C GLU A 71 -4.21 -11.62 -3.52
N ILE A 72 -3.55 -10.51 -3.89
CA ILE A 72 -2.10 -10.49 -4.13
C ILE A 72 -1.33 -10.71 -2.82
N ILE A 73 -1.72 -10.07 -1.72
CA ILE A 73 -1.10 -10.31 -0.41
C ILE A 73 -1.25 -11.77 0.02
N ASP A 74 -2.45 -12.34 -0.13
CA ASP A 74 -2.70 -13.75 0.21
C ASP A 74 -1.85 -14.70 -0.66
N GLN A 75 -1.53 -14.32 -1.90
CA GLN A 75 -0.61 -15.06 -2.76
C GLN A 75 0.86 -14.89 -2.33
N ILE A 76 1.29 -13.68 -1.96
CA ILE A 76 2.64 -13.43 -1.40
C ILE A 76 2.87 -14.28 -0.15
N GLU A 77 1.89 -14.33 0.77
CA GLU A 77 1.97 -15.15 1.99
C GLU A 77 2.11 -16.65 1.70
N ARG A 78 1.48 -17.14 0.62
CA ARG A 78 1.51 -18.55 0.22
C ARG A 78 2.74 -18.96 -0.59
N GLU A 79 3.20 -18.10 -1.48
CA GLU A 79 4.14 -18.45 -2.57
C GLU A 79 5.43 -17.62 -2.54
N GLY A 80 5.48 -16.56 -1.71
CA GLY A 80 6.57 -15.60 -1.63
C GLY A 80 6.45 -14.45 -2.63
N TYR A 81 7.02 -13.30 -2.28
CA TYR A 81 6.96 -12.08 -3.08
C TYR A 81 7.49 -12.27 -4.50
N ARG A 82 8.68 -12.87 -4.63
CA ARG A 82 9.34 -13.07 -5.93
C ARG A 82 8.52 -13.92 -6.90
N SER A 83 7.82 -14.94 -6.38
CA SER A 83 6.94 -15.80 -7.17
C SER A 83 5.68 -15.05 -7.63
N THR A 84 5.24 -14.05 -6.86
CA THR A 84 4.01 -13.25 -7.09
C THR A 84 4.26 -11.98 -7.92
N LEU A 85 5.52 -11.67 -8.26
CA LEU A 85 5.88 -10.51 -9.09
C LEU A 85 5.10 -10.39 -10.42
N PRO A 86 4.82 -11.47 -11.16
CA PRO A 86 4.01 -11.38 -12.38
C PRO A 86 2.59 -10.86 -12.12
N GLU A 87 1.95 -11.29 -11.03
CA GLU A 87 0.61 -10.87 -10.62
C GLU A 87 0.59 -9.42 -10.16
N ILE A 88 1.60 -9.00 -9.39
CA ILE A 88 1.76 -7.59 -8.99
C ILE A 88 1.86 -6.69 -10.23
N LYS A 89 2.69 -7.07 -11.22
CA LYS A 89 2.84 -6.30 -12.47
C LYS A 89 1.55 -6.28 -13.29
N ARG A 90 0.87 -7.42 -13.40
CA ARG A 90 -0.42 -7.52 -14.10
C ARG A 90 -1.47 -6.62 -13.45
N PHE A 91 -1.49 -6.54 -12.12
CA PHE A 91 -2.37 -5.65 -11.39
C PHE A 91 -2.05 -4.18 -11.68
N ASP A 92 -0.77 -3.78 -11.64
CA ASP A 92 -0.34 -2.42 -11.98
C ASP A 92 -0.72 -2.03 -13.42
N ASP A 93 -0.44 -2.89 -14.41
CA ASP A 93 -0.83 -2.70 -15.81
C ASP A 93 -2.36 -2.56 -15.98
N GLN A 94 -3.13 -3.34 -15.21
CA GLN A 94 -4.58 -3.24 -15.20
C GLN A 94 -5.03 -1.87 -14.65
N LEU A 95 -4.44 -1.39 -13.57
CA LEU A 95 -4.77 -0.08 -13.00
C LEU A 95 -4.42 1.05 -13.97
N LEU A 96 -3.23 0.99 -14.58
CA LEU A 96 -2.76 1.94 -15.58
C LEU A 96 -3.69 2.01 -16.81
N SER A 97 -4.03 0.85 -17.40
CA SER A 97 -4.92 0.79 -18.57
C SER A 97 -6.33 1.34 -18.29
N LYS A 98 -6.83 1.17 -17.06
CA LYS A 98 -8.12 1.71 -16.60
C LYS A 98 -8.04 3.13 -16.05
N ARG A 99 -6.85 3.73 -15.99
CA ARG A 99 -6.58 5.03 -15.34
C ARG A 99 -7.08 5.09 -13.89
N ILE A 100 -6.95 3.98 -13.18
CA ILE A 100 -7.26 3.88 -11.75
C ILE A 100 -5.96 4.14 -10.99
N ASN A 101 -5.98 5.13 -10.11
CA ASN A 101 -4.83 5.48 -9.29
C ASN A 101 -5.23 5.41 -7.81
N PRO A 102 -4.70 4.48 -7.00
CA PRO A 102 -4.87 4.47 -5.55
C PRO A 102 -3.99 5.54 -4.89
N GLY A 103 -4.32 6.81 -5.17
CA GLY A 103 -3.50 7.97 -4.82
C GLY A 103 -3.50 8.29 -3.32
N SER A 104 -4.63 8.12 -2.62
CA SER A 104 -4.65 8.34 -1.16
C SER A 104 -3.81 7.31 -0.41
N THR A 105 -3.70 6.09 -0.93
CA THR A 105 -2.79 5.08 -0.39
C THR A 105 -1.34 5.44 -0.68
N ALA A 106 -1.02 5.96 -1.87
CA ALA A 106 0.32 6.49 -2.15
C ALA A 106 0.72 7.60 -1.16
N ASP A 107 -0.19 8.53 -0.83
CA ASP A 107 0.07 9.59 0.14
C ASP A 107 0.43 9.03 1.54
N ILE A 108 -0.24 7.96 1.99
CA ILE A 108 0.08 7.28 3.26
C ILE A 108 1.44 6.59 3.20
N ILE A 109 1.78 5.93 2.10
CA ILE A 109 3.09 5.29 1.94
C ILE A 109 4.21 6.32 1.96
N ILE A 110 4.03 7.45 1.28
CA ILE A 110 5.01 8.56 1.31
C ILE A 110 5.21 9.06 2.75
N ALA A 111 4.11 9.23 3.52
CA ALA A 111 4.20 9.63 4.91
C ALA A 111 4.88 8.57 5.80
N GLY A 112 4.63 7.28 5.55
CA GLY A 112 5.30 6.17 6.22
C GLY A 112 6.81 6.13 5.93
N ILE A 113 7.20 6.30 4.66
CA ILE A 113 8.60 6.40 4.24
C ILE A 113 9.27 7.62 4.90
N PHE A 114 8.57 8.75 4.99
CA PHE A 114 9.09 9.92 5.69
C PHE A 114 9.41 9.61 7.16
N LEU A 115 8.52 8.90 7.87
CA LEU A 115 8.79 8.46 9.24
C LEU A 115 9.96 7.49 9.33
N LEU A 116 10.09 6.57 8.36
CA LEU A 116 11.18 5.59 8.30
C LEU A 116 12.54 6.31 8.15
N LEU A 117 12.63 7.30 7.26
CA LEU A 117 13.82 8.12 7.06
C LEU A 117 14.16 8.98 8.27
N LEU A 118 13.14 9.56 8.93
CA LEU A 118 13.29 10.32 10.16
C LEU A 118 13.76 9.43 11.33
N GLY A 119 13.31 8.17 11.35
CA GLY A 119 13.76 7.12 12.27
C GLY A 119 15.21 6.67 12.06
N GLY A 120 15.90 7.20 11.04
CA GLY A 120 17.32 6.97 10.82
C GLY A 120 17.65 5.89 9.80
N TYR A 121 16.65 5.32 9.12
CA TYR A 121 16.90 4.37 8.03
C TYR A 121 17.75 5.01 6.92
N ARG A 122 18.73 4.24 6.42
CA ARG A 122 19.63 4.60 5.33
C ARG A 122 19.68 3.41 4.38
N TYR A 123 19.52 3.68 3.09
CA TYR A 123 19.55 2.71 1.99
C TYR A 123 20.90 2.70 1.28
#